data_AF-A0AAD1R7J6-F1
#
_entry.id   AF-A0AAD1R7J6-F1
#
_cell.length_a   1.000
_cell.length_b   1.000
_cell.length_c   1.000
_cell.angle_alpha   90.00
_cell.angle_beta   90.00
_cell.angle_gamma   90.00
#
_symmetry.space_group_name_H-M   'P 1'
#
loop_
_entity.id
_entity.type
_entity.pdbx_description
1 polymer ?
#
loop_
_entity_poly.entity_id
_entity_poly.type
_entity_poly.pdbx_seq_one_letter_code
_entity_poly.pdbx_strand_id
1 'polypeptide(L)'
;MKIIDLHCSSRALHAGQVAVIKHGSRLKDCDLYFSRKPCSTCLKMIVNAGVNRISYWPADPEMSLEQEVSNHSNGDAKLDAKAVERLKSNSRAHVCVLLQPLACNIVQFVEETSLKCDFIQNILRKYPDFSTALFYDYRQEKIKEYEALFLISDNEKHKEILRLMGLENLCENPYFINLRQNMKELVLILSTVASSVPNCYDFGFYLSDNSIESDIPPYHSISQDITRHCIIQARLLAYRSEDHKIGVGAVIWAERSSNTTDCDGTGSMYFLGCGYNAFPVGSEYADFPNMDDKQKDREIRKFRYIIHAEQNALTFRSREIKPDEKSMIFVTKCPCDECVPLIKGAGIKQVYAGDVDIGKKKADISYLRFAELKGVSKYAWQQNSHCAH
;
A
#
# COMPACT_ATOMS: atom_id res chain seq x y z
N MET A 1 -17.55 19.24 23.85
CA MET A 1 -16.22 18.91 23.30
C MET A 1 -15.66 17.73 24.10
N LYS A 2 -15.25 16.64 23.44
CA LYS A 2 -14.64 15.46 24.08
C LYS A 2 -13.18 15.38 23.62
N ILE A 3 -12.23 15.31 24.55
CA ILE A 3 -10.83 15.07 24.21
C ILE A 3 -10.68 13.58 23.90
N ILE A 4 -10.18 13.24 22.70
CA ILE A 4 -10.00 11.85 22.26
C ILE A 4 -8.69 11.29 22.77
N ASP A 5 -7.58 12.00 22.55
CA ASP A 5 -6.23 11.60 22.97
C ASP A 5 -5.28 12.82 22.94
N LEU A 6 -4.08 12.67 23.51
CA LEU A 6 -3.02 13.67 23.53
C LEU A 6 -1.71 13.04 23.05
N HIS A 7 -1.06 13.68 22.07
CA HIS A 7 0.16 13.17 21.44
C HIS A 7 1.30 14.17 21.51
N CYS A 8 2.53 13.66 21.49
CA CYS A 8 3.74 14.47 21.40
C CYS A 8 4.66 13.95 20.30
N SER A 9 5.50 14.84 19.77
CA SER A 9 6.52 14.49 18.78
C SER A 9 7.66 13.72 19.45
N SER A 10 8.19 12.74 18.73
CA SER A 10 9.34 11.91 19.11
C SER A 10 10.49 12.11 18.13
N ARG A 11 11.63 11.45 18.36
CA ARG A 11 12.76 11.49 17.41
C ARG A 11 12.44 10.93 16.02
N ALA A 12 11.41 10.08 15.91
CA ALA A 12 11.10 9.36 14.67
C ALA A 12 9.78 9.79 14.03
N LEU A 13 8.84 10.31 14.83
CA LEU A 13 7.49 10.64 14.39
C LEU A 13 7.01 11.94 15.03
N HIS A 14 6.40 12.80 14.23
CA HIS A 14 5.74 14.01 14.68
C HIS A 14 4.36 13.69 15.29
N ALA A 15 3.86 14.57 16.17
CA ALA A 15 2.57 14.39 16.83
C ALA A 15 1.41 14.15 15.85
N GLY A 16 1.43 14.82 14.68
CA GLY A 16 0.42 14.64 13.64
C GLY A 16 0.42 13.24 13.03
N GLN A 17 1.61 12.70 12.77
CA GLN A 17 1.78 11.32 12.31
C GLN A 17 1.33 10.32 13.39
N VAL A 18 1.70 10.56 14.65
CA VAL A 18 1.30 9.71 15.80
C VAL A 18 -0.22 9.65 15.93
N ALA A 19 -0.91 10.78 15.78
CA ALA A 19 -2.37 10.82 15.80
C ALA A 19 -2.98 9.95 14.69
N VAL A 20 -2.47 10.04 13.46
CA VAL A 20 -2.99 9.26 12.32
C VAL A 20 -2.70 7.77 12.47
N ILE A 21 -1.50 7.36 12.88
CA ILE A 21 -1.20 5.93 13.06
C ILE A 21 -1.99 5.31 14.22
N LYS A 22 -2.36 6.09 15.26
CA LYS A 22 -3.15 5.60 16.40
C LYS A 22 -4.64 5.57 16.14
N HIS A 23 -5.19 6.55 15.43
CA HIS A 23 -6.64 6.69 15.24
C HIS A 23 -7.13 6.43 13.81
N GLY A 24 -6.28 6.65 12.81
CA GLY A 24 -6.60 6.37 11.40
C GLY A 24 -7.82 7.15 10.92
N SER A 25 -8.71 6.47 10.22
CA SER A 25 -9.98 7.00 9.70
C SER A 25 -10.94 7.50 10.79
N ARG A 26 -10.74 7.13 12.06
CA ARG A 26 -11.53 7.66 13.19
C ARG A 26 -11.23 9.14 13.50
N LEU A 27 -10.20 9.72 12.88
CA LEU A 27 -9.96 11.17 12.91
C LEU A 27 -10.91 11.95 12.01
N LYS A 28 -11.70 11.27 11.18
CA LYS A 28 -12.70 11.94 10.35
C LYS A 28 -13.62 12.80 11.22
N ASP A 29 -13.85 14.02 10.77
CA ASP A 29 -14.68 15.02 11.44
C ASP A 29 -14.16 15.48 12.83
N CYS A 30 -12.93 15.12 13.20
CA CYS A 30 -12.28 15.59 14.43
C CYS A 30 -11.60 16.95 14.23
N ASP A 31 -11.43 17.69 15.33
CA ASP A 31 -10.63 18.91 15.38
C ASP A 31 -9.28 18.62 16.05
N LEU A 32 -8.16 18.98 15.40
CA LEU A 32 -6.81 18.78 15.92
C LEU A 32 -6.18 20.12 16.32
N TYR A 33 -5.55 20.12 17.49
CA TYR A 33 -4.90 21.29 18.07
C TYR A 33 -3.41 21.00 18.24
N PHE A 34 -2.55 21.83 17.63
CA PHE A 34 -1.10 21.68 17.67
C PHE A 34 -0.44 22.89 18.36
N SER A 35 0.66 22.63 19.05
CA SER A 35 1.51 23.67 19.63
C SER A 35 2.40 24.40 18.60
N ARG A 36 2.41 23.95 17.33
CA ARG A 36 3.14 24.51 16.18
C ARG A 36 2.47 24.10 14.86
N LYS A 37 2.76 24.77 13.75
CA LYS A 37 2.22 24.40 12.45
C LYS A 37 2.72 22.98 12.05
N PRO A 38 1.85 22.06 11.60
CA PRO A 38 2.31 20.75 11.14
C PRO A 38 3.13 20.88 9.84
N CYS A 39 4.15 20.03 9.68
CA CYS A 39 4.91 19.91 8.42
C CYS A 39 4.05 19.33 7.29
N SER A 40 4.51 19.40 6.03
CA SER A 40 3.75 18.86 4.89
C SER A 40 3.43 17.38 5.02
N THR A 41 4.35 16.56 5.54
CA THR A 41 4.15 15.12 5.75
C THR A 41 3.06 14.82 6.79
N CYS A 42 3.01 15.60 7.88
CA CYS A 42 1.89 15.52 8.84
C CYS A 42 0.59 15.96 8.18
N LEU A 43 0.61 17.10 7.50
CA LEU A 43 -0.58 17.71 6.96
C LEU A 43 -1.23 16.84 5.88
N LYS A 44 -0.45 16.25 4.96
CA LYS A 44 -0.98 15.33 3.93
C LYS A 44 -1.71 14.15 4.57
N MET A 45 -1.15 13.55 5.63
CA MET A 45 -1.79 12.43 6.33
C MET A 45 -3.04 12.85 7.12
N ILE A 46 -2.99 13.99 7.82
CA ILE A 46 -4.11 14.51 8.63
C ILE A 46 -5.30 14.89 7.73
N VAL A 47 -5.04 15.62 6.65
CA VAL A 47 -6.06 16.00 5.67
C VAL A 47 -6.69 14.74 5.07
N ASN A 48 -5.86 13.78 4.67
CA ASN A 48 -6.32 12.53 4.09
C ASN A 48 -7.16 11.68 5.05
N ALA A 49 -6.89 11.75 6.36
CA ALA A 49 -7.72 11.10 7.37
C ALA A 49 -9.12 11.76 7.54
N GLY A 50 -9.38 12.90 6.89
CA GLY A 50 -10.67 13.59 6.91
C GLY A 50 -10.89 14.49 8.13
N VAL A 51 -9.81 15.00 8.73
CA VAL A 51 -9.88 15.95 9.85
C VAL A 51 -10.61 17.22 9.45
N ASN A 52 -11.55 17.67 10.30
CA ASN A 52 -12.42 18.82 10.03
C ASN A 52 -11.69 20.16 10.20
N ARG A 53 -10.96 20.33 11.31
CA ARG A 53 -10.24 21.58 11.61
C ARG A 53 -8.88 21.30 12.20
N ILE A 54 -7.89 22.08 11.76
CA ILE A 54 -6.53 22.07 12.32
C ILE A 54 -6.25 23.46 12.87
N SER A 55 -6.00 23.55 14.16
CA SER A 55 -5.66 24.80 14.86
C SER A 55 -4.24 24.71 15.40
N TYR A 56 -3.42 25.74 15.15
CA TYR A 56 -2.03 25.77 15.61
C TYR A 56 -1.56 27.18 15.91
N TRP A 57 -0.61 27.31 16.83
CA TRP A 57 0.07 28.56 17.14
C TRP A 57 1.44 28.26 17.77
N PRO A 58 2.58 28.85 17.33
CA PRO A 58 2.76 29.88 16.30
C PRO A 58 2.72 29.33 14.85
N ALA A 59 2.80 30.23 13.86
CA ALA A 59 2.65 29.90 12.43
C ALA A 59 3.85 29.17 11.80
N ASP A 60 5.00 29.10 12.48
CA ASP A 60 6.19 28.40 11.97
C ASP A 60 6.00 26.88 12.05
N PRO A 61 6.32 26.13 10.97
CA PRO A 61 6.16 24.68 10.93
C PRO A 61 7.11 23.95 11.86
N GLU A 62 6.70 22.77 12.32
CA GLU A 62 7.61 21.78 12.89
C GLU A 62 8.70 21.46 11.85
N MET A 63 9.96 21.53 12.27
CA MET A 63 11.10 21.20 11.40
C MET A 63 11.02 19.73 10.99
N SER A 64 11.02 19.46 9.68
CA SER A 64 11.00 18.09 9.16
C SER A 64 12.22 17.30 9.63
N LEU A 65 12.01 16.09 10.15
CA LEU A 65 13.05 15.17 10.67
C LEU A 65 14.10 14.71 9.63
N GLU A 66 14.03 15.17 8.39
CA GLU A 66 15.00 14.85 7.31
C GLU A 66 16.19 15.83 7.26
N GLN A 67 16.22 16.85 8.11
CA GLN A 67 17.23 17.93 8.08
C GLN A 67 18.67 17.52 8.43
N GLU A 68 18.93 16.29 8.86
CA GLU A 68 20.29 15.89 9.25
C GLU A 68 21.22 15.49 8.08
N VAL A 69 20.74 15.46 6.81
CA VAL A 69 21.56 14.91 5.69
C VAL A 69 21.62 15.80 4.43
N SER A 70 21.32 17.10 4.52
CA SER A 70 21.63 18.03 3.42
C SER A 70 21.99 19.44 3.93
N ASN A 71 23.16 19.93 3.52
CA ASN A 71 23.64 21.31 3.77
C ASN A 71 22.82 22.40 3.02
N HIS A 72 21.52 22.18 2.78
CA HIS A 72 20.61 23.09 2.09
C HIS A 72 19.32 23.33 2.89
N SER A 73 19.48 23.74 4.16
CA SER A 73 18.39 23.92 5.13
C SER A 73 17.30 24.92 4.72
N ASN A 74 17.62 25.92 3.88
CA ASN A 74 16.67 27.00 3.55
C ASN A 74 15.74 26.67 2.36
N GLY A 75 16.16 25.79 1.45
CA GLY A 75 15.39 25.43 0.26
C GLY A 75 14.23 24.49 0.58
N ASP A 76 14.49 23.43 1.35
CA ASP A 76 13.48 22.42 1.65
C ASP A 76 12.34 22.93 2.54
N ALA A 77 12.64 23.82 3.49
CA ALA A 77 11.64 24.46 4.34
C ALA A 77 10.69 25.38 3.54
N LYS A 78 11.22 26.14 2.57
CA LYS A 78 10.41 26.99 1.68
C LYS A 78 9.47 26.16 0.80
N LEU A 79 9.99 25.07 0.26
CA LEU A 79 9.20 24.12 -0.53
C LEU A 79 8.13 23.43 0.34
N ASP A 80 8.42 23.15 1.62
CA ASP A 80 7.49 22.53 2.57
C ASP A 80 6.35 23.47 2.92
N ALA A 81 6.68 24.74 3.20
CA ALA A 81 5.70 25.80 3.43
C ALA A 81 4.76 25.96 2.23
N LYS A 82 5.29 25.95 0.99
CA LYS A 82 4.47 26.02 -0.23
C LYS A 82 3.58 24.80 -0.40
N ALA A 83 4.09 23.61 -0.10
CA ALA A 83 3.31 22.38 -0.15
C ALA A 83 2.15 22.42 0.85
N VAL A 84 2.42 22.90 2.08
CA VAL A 84 1.40 23.11 3.11
C VAL A 84 0.30 24.06 2.65
N GLU A 85 0.64 25.21 2.05
CA GLU A 85 -0.38 26.16 1.60
C GLU A 85 -1.25 25.58 0.46
N ARG A 86 -0.66 24.80 -0.46
CA ARG A 86 -1.44 24.10 -1.51
C ARG A 86 -2.32 22.99 -0.96
N LEU A 87 -1.82 22.20 0.00
CA LEU A 87 -2.64 21.20 0.68
C LEU A 87 -3.85 21.86 1.33
N LYS A 88 -3.67 22.98 2.03
CA LYS A 88 -4.80 23.73 2.62
C LYS A 88 -5.79 24.25 1.58
N SER A 89 -5.32 24.83 0.47
CA SER A 89 -6.21 25.44 -0.53
C SER A 89 -7.06 24.42 -1.28
N ASN A 90 -6.56 23.19 -1.42
CA ASN A 90 -7.18 22.13 -2.21
C ASN A 90 -7.81 21.02 -1.34
N SER A 91 -7.76 21.13 -0.01
CA SER A 91 -8.42 20.18 0.91
C SER A 91 -9.94 20.36 0.84
N ARG A 92 -10.62 19.55 0.03
CA ARG A 92 -12.09 19.48 0.01
C ARG A 92 -12.54 18.20 0.74
N ALA A 93 -13.31 18.35 1.80
CA ALA A 93 -14.00 17.22 2.42
C ALA A 93 -15.27 16.92 1.63
N HIS A 94 -15.21 16.05 0.61
CA HIS A 94 -16.41 15.43 0.06
C HIS A 94 -16.18 13.99 -0.45
N VAL A 95 -17.27 13.25 -0.32
CA VAL A 95 -17.47 11.79 -0.35
C VAL A 95 -17.77 11.30 -1.77
N CYS A 96 -17.44 10.03 -2.04
CA CYS A 96 -17.68 9.25 -3.25
C CYS A 96 -16.76 9.55 -4.44
N VAL A 97 -15.62 8.84 -4.50
CA VAL A 97 -15.05 8.45 -5.80
C VAL A 97 -16.11 7.61 -6.48
N LEU A 98 -16.74 8.14 -7.54
CA LEU A 98 -17.57 7.34 -8.43
C LEU A 98 -16.74 6.13 -8.85
N LEU A 99 -17.28 4.92 -8.67
CA LEU A 99 -16.69 3.71 -9.26
C LEU A 99 -16.62 3.93 -10.77
N GLN A 100 -15.46 4.37 -11.24
CA GLN A 100 -15.25 4.56 -12.66
C GLN A 100 -15.20 3.18 -13.32
N PRO A 101 -15.85 3.01 -14.49
CA PRO A 101 -15.68 1.82 -15.29
C PRO A 101 -14.19 1.55 -15.52
N LEU A 102 -13.80 0.27 -15.48
CA LEU A 102 -12.46 -0.12 -15.86
C LEU A 102 -12.19 0.37 -17.29
N ALA A 103 -11.06 1.04 -17.51
CA ALA A 103 -10.69 1.51 -18.84
C ALA A 103 -10.62 0.32 -19.82
N CYS A 104 -11.06 0.51 -21.07
CA CYS A 104 -11.19 -0.57 -22.06
C CYS A 104 -9.89 -1.36 -22.31
N ASN A 105 -8.73 -0.78 -21.97
CA ASN A 105 -7.40 -1.34 -22.15
C ASN A 105 -6.75 -1.82 -20.82
N ILE A 106 -7.52 -1.94 -19.73
CA ILE A 106 -6.97 -2.29 -18.41
C ILE A 106 -6.26 -3.64 -18.43
N VAL A 107 -6.77 -4.63 -19.16
CA VAL A 107 -6.19 -5.98 -19.22
C VAL A 107 -4.80 -5.92 -19.83
N GLN A 108 -4.64 -5.22 -20.95
CA GLN A 108 -3.35 -5.04 -21.60
C GLN A 108 -2.38 -4.26 -20.70
N PHE A 109 -2.85 -3.19 -20.07
CA PHE A 109 -2.04 -2.42 -19.13
C PHE A 109 -1.55 -3.26 -17.95
N VAL A 110 -2.44 -4.06 -17.34
CA VAL A 110 -2.11 -4.97 -16.23
C VAL A 110 -1.09 -6.02 -16.69
N GLU A 111 -1.23 -6.56 -17.90
CA GLU A 111 -0.30 -7.53 -18.47
C GLU A 111 1.11 -6.94 -18.66
N GLU A 112 1.22 -5.80 -19.34
CA GLU A 112 2.51 -5.16 -19.62
C GLU A 112 3.26 -4.75 -18.35
N THR A 113 2.54 -4.21 -17.36
CA THR A 113 3.12 -3.80 -16.08
C THR A 113 3.44 -4.99 -15.17
N SER A 114 2.66 -6.08 -15.26
CA SER A 114 2.93 -7.34 -14.55
C SER A 114 4.24 -7.97 -15.01
N LEU A 115 4.49 -8.00 -16.32
CA LEU A 115 5.74 -8.48 -16.91
C LEU A 115 6.95 -7.62 -16.52
N LYS A 116 6.77 -6.30 -16.44
CA LYS A 116 7.84 -5.34 -16.12
C LYS A 116 8.09 -5.17 -14.62
N CYS A 117 7.36 -5.87 -13.77
CA CYS A 117 7.45 -5.65 -12.33
C CYS A 117 8.73 -6.24 -11.71
N ASP A 118 9.13 -5.67 -10.58
CA ASP A 118 10.39 -6.00 -9.90
C ASP A 118 10.54 -7.49 -9.58
N PHE A 119 9.46 -8.19 -9.21
CA PHE A 119 9.50 -9.62 -8.89
C PHE A 119 9.90 -10.49 -10.09
N ILE A 120 9.30 -10.23 -11.26
CA ILE A 120 9.63 -10.92 -12.52
C ILE A 120 11.01 -10.51 -13.02
N GLN A 121 11.33 -9.22 -12.94
CA GLN A 121 12.63 -8.70 -13.38
C GLN A 121 13.78 -9.28 -12.54
N ASN A 122 13.59 -9.53 -11.24
CA ASN A 122 14.58 -10.19 -10.40
C ASN A 122 14.84 -11.65 -10.82
N ILE A 123 13.79 -12.39 -11.21
CA ILE A 123 13.94 -13.75 -11.74
C ILE A 123 14.70 -13.70 -13.07
N LEU A 124 14.29 -12.83 -14.01
CA LEU A 124 14.90 -12.66 -15.34
C LEU A 124 16.40 -12.31 -15.26
N ARG A 125 16.80 -11.48 -14.28
CA ARG A 125 18.21 -11.12 -14.09
C ARG A 125 19.07 -12.33 -13.71
N LYS A 126 18.53 -13.27 -12.93
CA LYS A 126 19.26 -14.46 -12.48
C LYS A 126 19.16 -15.63 -13.46
N TYR A 127 18.02 -15.73 -14.15
CA TYR A 127 17.71 -16.76 -15.11
C TYR A 127 17.24 -16.11 -16.43
N PRO A 128 18.18 -15.71 -17.30
CA PRO A 128 17.86 -15.06 -18.58
C PRO A 128 17.04 -15.95 -19.54
N ASP A 129 17.14 -17.28 -19.38
CA ASP A 129 16.35 -18.27 -20.11
C ASP A 129 14.89 -18.33 -19.64
N PHE A 130 14.52 -17.58 -18.59
CA PHE A 130 13.12 -17.33 -18.25
C PHE A 130 12.48 -16.61 -19.43
N SER A 131 11.87 -17.38 -20.31
CA SER A 131 11.18 -16.82 -21.46
C SER A 131 9.89 -16.13 -21.01
N THR A 132 9.48 -15.08 -21.71
CA THR A 132 8.13 -14.48 -21.57
C THR A 132 7.03 -15.55 -21.65
N ALA A 133 7.29 -16.70 -22.31
CA ALA A 133 6.36 -17.82 -22.37
C ALA A 133 6.02 -18.40 -20.99
N LEU A 134 6.98 -18.48 -20.06
CA LEU A 134 6.72 -19.03 -18.72
C LEU A 134 5.74 -18.17 -17.90
N PHE A 135 5.78 -16.84 -18.09
CA PHE A 135 4.76 -15.95 -17.51
C PHE A 135 3.36 -16.26 -18.07
N TYR A 136 3.26 -16.47 -19.39
CA TYR A 136 1.99 -16.81 -20.03
C TYR A 136 1.49 -18.19 -19.63
N ASP A 137 2.38 -19.18 -19.48
CA ASP A 137 2.03 -20.52 -19.01
C ASP A 137 1.45 -20.46 -17.59
N TYR A 138 2.13 -19.76 -16.68
CA TYR A 138 1.64 -19.58 -15.31
C TYR A 138 0.34 -18.78 -15.26
N ARG A 139 0.18 -17.78 -16.13
CA ARG A 139 -1.08 -17.05 -16.28
C ARG A 139 -2.21 -17.97 -16.73
N GLN A 140 -1.97 -18.86 -17.70
CA GLN A 140 -2.98 -19.82 -18.16
C GLN A 140 -3.37 -20.81 -17.07
N GLU A 141 -2.41 -21.26 -16.26
CA GLU A 141 -2.68 -22.07 -15.08
C GLU A 141 -3.58 -21.32 -14.09
N LYS A 142 -3.25 -20.05 -13.78
CA LYS A 142 -4.04 -19.22 -12.87
C LYS A 142 -5.44 -18.89 -13.40
N ILE A 143 -5.60 -18.70 -14.70
CA ILE A 143 -6.92 -18.54 -15.33
C ILE A 143 -7.76 -19.78 -15.04
N LYS A 144 -7.25 -20.98 -15.32
CA LYS A 144 -8.00 -22.23 -15.06
C LYS A 144 -8.37 -22.39 -13.59
N GLU A 145 -7.43 -22.12 -12.68
CA GLU A 145 -7.67 -22.16 -11.24
C GLU A 145 -8.77 -21.18 -10.82
N TYR A 146 -8.68 -19.92 -11.26
CA TYR A 146 -9.60 -18.86 -10.85
C TYR A 146 -10.95 -18.97 -11.54
N GLU A 147 -11.03 -19.47 -12.77
CA GLU A 147 -12.30 -19.81 -13.40
C GLU A 147 -13.03 -20.89 -12.62
N ALA A 148 -12.32 -21.93 -12.16
CA ALA A 148 -12.92 -23.00 -11.35
C ALA A 148 -13.41 -22.51 -9.97
N LEU A 149 -12.75 -21.52 -9.39
CA LEU A 149 -13.09 -20.96 -8.07
C LEU A 149 -14.19 -19.87 -8.14
N PHE A 150 -14.13 -18.98 -9.13
CA PHE A 150 -14.94 -17.76 -9.15
C PHE A 150 -16.04 -17.73 -10.19
N LEU A 151 -16.03 -18.63 -11.20
CA LEU A 151 -17.07 -18.68 -12.22
C LEU A 151 -18.02 -19.85 -12.02
N ILE A 152 -19.30 -19.57 -12.22
CA ILE A 152 -20.35 -20.59 -12.29
C ILE A 152 -20.54 -20.93 -13.77
N SER A 153 -20.08 -22.11 -14.20
CA SER A 153 -20.11 -22.51 -15.62
C SER A 153 -21.54 -22.59 -16.17
N ASP A 154 -22.46 -23.16 -15.39
CA ASP A 154 -23.86 -23.30 -15.78
C ASP A 154 -24.63 -21.98 -15.70
N ASN A 155 -25.45 -21.69 -16.71
CA ASN A 155 -26.19 -20.44 -16.80
C ASN A 155 -27.40 -20.40 -15.86
N GLU A 156 -28.14 -21.49 -15.76
CA GLU A 156 -29.37 -21.53 -14.98
C GLU A 156 -29.06 -21.57 -13.48
N LYS A 157 -28.05 -22.34 -13.07
CA LYS A 157 -27.51 -22.33 -11.71
C LYS A 157 -27.03 -20.95 -11.28
N HIS A 158 -26.38 -20.20 -12.19
CA HIS A 158 -25.96 -18.84 -11.88
C HIS A 158 -27.17 -17.92 -11.68
N LYS A 159 -28.18 -17.99 -12.55
CA LYS A 159 -29.43 -17.24 -12.36
C LYS A 159 -30.16 -17.63 -11.06
N GLU A 160 -30.17 -18.91 -10.72
CA GLU A 160 -30.75 -19.40 -9.46
C GLU A 160 -30.05 -18.77 -8.25
N ILE A 161 -28.72 -18.77 -8.23
CA ILE A 161 -27.94 -18.12 -7.17
C ILE A 161 -28.26 -16.62 -7.09
N LEU A 162 -28.34 -15.92 -8.23
CA LEU A 162 -28.71 -14.51 -8.26
C LEU A 162 -30.13 -14.28 -7.69
N ARG A 163 -31.10 -15.13 -8.01
CA ARG A 163 -32.45 -15.07 -7.44
C ARG A 163 -32.44 -15.29 -5.93
N LEU A 164 -31.69 -16.27 -5.44
CA LEU A 164 -31.53 -16.52 -4.00
C LEU A 164 -30.89 -15.33 -3.27
N MET A 165 -30.06 -14.55 -3.96
CA MET A 165 -29.46 -13.32 -3.44
C MET A 165 -30.39 -12.08 -3.58
N GLY A 166 -31.59 -12.22 -4.14
CA GLY A 166 -32.50 -11.09 -4.41
C GLY A 166 -32.02 -10.16 -5.53
N LEU A 167 -31.24 -10.69 -6.48
CA LEU A 167 -30.68 -9.97 -7.62
C LEU A 167 -31.36 -10.39 -8.94
N GLU A 168 -32.68 -10.61 -8.94
CA GLU A 168 -33.37 -11.12 -10.13
C GLU A 168 -33.25 -10.21 -11.35
N ASN A 169 -33.11 -8.89 -11.13
CA ASN A 169 -32.91 -7.90 -12.19
C ASN A 169 -31.66 -8.16 -13.05
N LEU A 170 -30.65 -8.87 -12.52
CA LEU A 170 -29.45 -9.24 -13.26
C LEU A 170 -29.61 -10.50 -14.11
N CYS A 171 -30.72 -11.24 -13.96
CA CYS A 171 -30.98 -12.48 -14.71
C CYS A 171 -31.47 -12.22 -16.14
N GLU A 172 -31.96 -11.01 -16.43
CA GLU A 172 -32.47 -10.60 -17.73
C GLU A 172 -31.35 -10.14 -18.67
N ASN A 173 -31.54 -10.32 -19.98
CA ASN A 173 -30.61 -9.80 -20.98
C ASN A 173 -30.87 -8.31 -21.24
N PRO A 174 -29.81 -7.47 -21.44
CA PRO A 174 -28.40 -7.83 -21.60
C PRO A 174 -27.61 -7.91 -20.27
N TYR A 175 -28.23 -7.64 -19.12
CA TYR A 175 -27.55 -7.56 -17.82
C TYR A 175 -26.85 -8.86 -17.42
N PHE A 176 -27.49 -10.01 -17.65
CA PHE A 176 -26.89 -11.31 -17.33
C PHE A 176 -25.63 -11.61 -18.14
N ILE A 177 -25.67 -11.33 -19.45
CA ILE A 177 -24.52 -11.48 -20.35
C ILE A 177 -23.39 -10.56 -19.91
N ASN A 178 -23.70 -9.28 -19.64
CA ASN A 178 -22.72 -8.30 -19.20
C ASN A 178 -22.10 -8.68 -17.85
N LEU A 179 -22.90 -9.16 -16.88
CA LEU A 179 -22.40 -9.62 -15.59
C LEU A 179 -21.40 -10.78 -15.78
N ARG A 180 -21.76 -11.82 -16.55
CA ARG A 180 -20.87 -12.96 -16.79
C ARG A 180 -19.60 -12.54 -17.51
N GLN A 181 -19.69 -11.61 -18.46
CA GLN A 181 -18.52 -11.07 -19.15
C GLN A 181 -17.61 -10.29 -18.19
N ASN A 182 -18.18 -9.41 -17.36
CA ASN A 182 -17.43 -8.68 -16.33
C ASN A 182 -16.74 -9.62 -15.32
N MET A 183 -17.39 -10.72 -14.94
CA MET A 183 -16.79 -11.74 -14.07
C MET A 183 -15.60 -12.44 -14.74
N LYS A 184 -15.69 -12.77 -16.04
CA LYS A 184 -14.56 -13.34 -16.80
C LYS A 184 -13.40 -12.35 -16.91
N GLU A 185 -13.70 -11.08 -17.18
CA GLU A 185 -12.69 -10.02 -17.22
C GLU A 185 -12.00 -9.82 -15.86
N LEU A 186 -12.77 -9.88 -14.77
CA LEU A 186 -12.21 -9.85 -13.43
C LEU A 186 -11.27 -11.04 -13.18
N VAL A 187 -11.66 -12.27 -13.54
CA VAL A 187 -10.80 -13.45 -13.44
C VAL A 187 -9.52 -13.26 -14.26
N LEU A 188 -9.62 -12.70 -15.46
CA LEU A 188 -8.45 -12.43 -16.30
C LEU A 188 -7.49 -11.44 -15.64
N ILE A 189 -8.01 -10.35 -15.06
CA ILE A 189 -7.21 -9.37 -14.31
C ILE A 189 -6.54 -10.04 -13.11
N LEU A 190 -7.31 -10.73 -12.26
CA LEU A 190 -6.80 -11.39 -11.06
C LEU A 190 -5.70 -12.41 -11.40
N SER A 191 -5.90 -13.22 -12.43
CA SER A 191 -4.94 -14.23 -12.87
C SER A 191 -3.65 -13.60 -13.40
N THR A 192 -3.77 -12.49 -14.13
CA THR A 192 -2.62 -11.74 -14.67
C THR A 192 -1.81 -11.07 -13.55
N VAL A 193 -2.49 -10.53 -12.53
CA VAL A 193 -1.79 -10.00 -11.34
C VAL A 193 -1.16 -11.13 -10.54
N ALA A 194 -1.86 -12.26 -10.35
CA ALA A 194 -1.29 -13.42 -9.67
C ALA A 194 -0.03 -13.95 -10.37
N SER A 195 0.02 -13.90 -11.70
CA SER A 195 1.17 -14.41 -12.46
C SER A 195 2.44 -13.59 -12.35
N SER A 196 2.34 -12.35 -11.87
CA SER A 196 3.49 -11.48 -11.65
C SER A 196 4.26 -11.75 -10.34
N VAL A 197 3.77 -12.68 -9.52
CA VAL A 197 4.47 -13.21 -8.35
C VAL A 197 4.44 -14.73 -8.52
N PRO A 198 5.32 -15.37 -9.31
CA PRO A 198 5.24 -16.79 -9.67
C PRO A 198 5.95 -17.69 -8.66
N ASN A 199 5.48 -18.93 -8.45
CA ASN A 199 6.07 -19.87 -7.48
C ASN A 199 7.07 -20.75 -8.23
N CYS A 200 8.24 -20.19 -8.53
CA CYS A 200 9.24 -20.88 -9.34
C CYS A 200 10.66 -20.55 -8.89
N TYR A 201 11.58 -21.46 -9.23
CA TYR A 201 13.02 -21.32 -8.94
C TYR A 201 13.33 -20.99 -7.48
N ASP A 202 12.52 -21.48 -6.53
CA ASP A 202 12.62 -21.20 -5.09
C ASP A 202 12.62 -19.71 -4.71
N PHE A 203 12.09 -18.84 -5.57
CA PHE A 203 11.87 -17.44 -5.23
C PHE A 203 10.68 -17.30 -4.28
N GLY A 204 10.89 -16.48 -3.26
CA GLY A 204 9.93 -16.24 -2.20
C GLY A 204 10.35 -15.05 -1.35
N PHE A 205 9.65 -14.86 -0.26
CA PHE A 205 9.96 -13.82 0.72
C PHE A 205 10.68 -14.42 1.90
N TYR A 206 11.98 -14.16 1.98
CA TYR A 206 12.85 -14.73 2.99
C TYR A 206 13.41 -13.63 3.89
N LEU A 207 13.72 -13.99 5.14
CA LEU A 207 14.24 -13.04 6.12
C LEU A 207 15.54 -12.41 5.60
N SER A 208 15.63 -11.08 5.64
CA SER A 208 16.84 -10.38 5.24
C SER A 208 17.90 -10.43 6.36
N ASP A 209 19.14 -10.76 6.00
CA ASP A 209 20.25 -11.06 6.93
C ASP A 209 20.52 -9.95 7.98
N ASN A 210 20.24 -8.69 7.66
CA ASN A 210 20.46 -7.55 8.56
C ASN A 210 19.44 -7.42 9.72
N SER A 211 18.52 -8.37 9.90
CA SER A 211 17.44 -8.29 10.90
C SER A 211 17.70 -9.10 12.18
N ILE A 212 18.83 -9.78 12.30
CA ILE A 212 19.12 -10.76 13.36
C ILE A 212 19.58 -10.11 14.69
N GLU A 213 19.88 -8.81 14.73
CA GLU A 213 20.44 -8.14 15.92
C GLU A 213 19.43 -7.76 17.04
N SER A 214 18.20 -8.30 17.07
CA SER A 214 17.26 -8.02 18.18
C SER A 214 17.15 -9.19 19.16
N ASP A 215 17.26 -8.92 20.46
CA ASP A 215 17.02 -9.87 21.58
C ASP A 215 15.59 -10.45 21.64
N ILE A 216 14.74 -10.15 20.65
CA ILE A 216 13.38 -10.67 20.51
C ILE A 216 13.43 -11.83 19.51
N PRO A 217 12.93 -13.04 19.87
CA PRO A 217 12.86 -14.15 18.94
C PRO A 217 12.11 -13.70 17.68
N PRO A 218 12.62 -13.98 16.46
CA PRO A 218 11.91 -13.62 15.25
C PRO A 218 10.54 -14.30 15.27
N TYR A 219 9.48 -13.50 15.08
CA TYR A 219 8.15 -14.05 14.86
C TYR A 219 8.22 -15.06 13.71
N HIS A 220 7.63 -16.24 13.89
CA HIS A 220 7.61 -17.24 12.83
C HIS A 220 7.03 -16.62 11.55
N SER A 221 7.69 -16.82 10.41
CA SER A 221 7.16 -16.36 9.12
C SER A 221 5.88 -17.12 8.78
N ILE A 222 4.90 -16.44 8.21
CA ILE A 222 3.77 -17.13 7.57
C ILE A 222 4.25 -17.91 6.33
N SER A 223 3.42 -18.83 5.83
CA SER A 223 3.78 -19.63 4.64
C SER A 223 4.03 -18.77 3.40
N GLN A 224 4.82 -19.27 2.46
CA GLN A 224 5.07 -18.58 1.20
C GLN A 224 3.77 -18.37 0.42
N ASP A 225 2.84 -19.33 0.42
CA ASP A 225 1.56 -19.22 -0.28
C ASP A 225 0.70 -18.06 0.26
N ILE A 226 0.58 -17.94 1.58
CA ILE A 226 -0.15 -16.83 2.21
C ILE A 226 0.56 -15.51 1.92
N THR A 227 1.89 -15.47 2.04
CA THR A 227 2.68 -14.28 1.77
C THR A 227 2.48 -13.78 0.34
N ARG A 228 2.56 -14.68 -0.64
CA ARG A 228 2.37 -14.39 -2.06
C ARG A 228 0.94 -13.93 -2.31
N HIS A 229 -0.05 -14.56 -1.70
CA HIS A 229 -1.44 -14.12 -1.79
C HIS A 229 -1.62 -12.68 -1.28
N CYS A 230 -1.05 -12.32 -0.13
CA CYS A 230 -1.08 -10.94 0.38
C CYS A 230 -0.34 -9.95 -0.54
N ILE A 231 0.79 -10.33 -1.12
CA ILE A 231 1.50 -9.48 -2.09
C ILE A 231 0.68 -9.33 -3.38
N ILE A 232 -0.03 -10.36 -3.85
CA ILE A 232 -0.94 -10.28 -5.00
C ILE A 232 -2.06 -9.26 -4.71
N GLN A 233 -2.61 -9.23 -3.50
CA GLN A 233 -3.58 -8.19 -3.10
C GLN A 233 -2.95 -6.78 -3.15
N ALA A 234 -1.74 -6.62 -2.61
CA ALA A 234 -0.99 -5.35 -2.68
C ALA A 234 -0.74 -4.93 -4.13
N ARG A 235 -0.43 -5.87 -5.02
CA ARG A 235 -0.26 -5.59 -6.45
C ARG A 235 -1.55 -5.20 -7.14
N LEU A 236 -2.67 -5.83 -6.81
CA LEU A 236 -3.98 -5.46 -7.34
C LEU A 236 -4.31 -3.98 -6.99
N LEU A 237 -3.94 -3.55 -5.78
CA LEU A 237 -4.14 -2.17 -5.33
C LEU A 237 -3.26 -1.16 -6.07
N ALA A 238 -2.06 -1.54 -6.50
CA ALA A 238 -1.19 -0.65 -7.28
C ALA A 238 -1.84 -0.16 -8.58
N TYR A 239 -2.79 -0.93 -9.14
CA TYR A 239 -3.58 -0.56 -10.33
C TYR A 239 -4.68 0.47 -10.07
N ARG A 240 -4.93 0.81 -8.80
CA ARG A 240 -5.83 1.91 -8.41
C ARG A 240 -5.12 3.25 -8.31
N SER A 241 -3.79 3.25 -8.41
CA SER A 241 -3.00 4.48 -8.31
C SER A 241 -3.27 5.44 -9.46
N GLU A 242 -3.37 6.72 -9.14
CA GLU A 242 -3.42 7.82 -10.09
C GLU A 242 -2.02 8.22 -10.62
N ASP A 243 -0.96 7.60 -10.09
CA ASP A 243 0.42 7.84 -10.51
C ASP A 243 0.73 7.09 -11.80
N HIS A 244 0.76 7.84 -12.91
CA HIS A 244 1.05 7.32 -14.26
C HIS A 244 2.42 6.63 -14.41
N LYS A 245 3.35 6.80 -13.46
CA LYS A 245 4.68 6.19 -13.54
C LYS A 245 4.85 4.96 -12.69
N ILE A 246 4.37 5.01 -11.44
CA ILE A 246 4.67 3.99 -10.43
C ILE A 246 3.43 3.78 -9.56
N GLY A 247 2.71 2.69 -9.81
CA GLY A 247 1.75 2.16 -8.85
C GLY A 247 2.45 1.41 -7.72
N VAL A 248 2.09 1.74 -6.48
CA VAL A 248 2.50 1.05 -5.26
C VAL A 248 1.23 0.69 -4.50
N GLY A 249 1.18 -0.53 -3.97
CA GLY A 249 0.11 -0.96 -3.10
C GLY A 249 0.64 -1.63 -1.84
N ALA A 250 -0.19 -1.60 -0.80
CA ALA A 250 0.11 -2.17 0.50
C ALA A 250 -1.15 -2.79 1.12
N VAL A 251 -0.99 -3.94 1.79
CA VAL A 251 -2.03 -4.53 2.63
C VAL A 251 -1.46 -4.86 4.01
N ILE A 252 -2.31 -4.73 5.04
CA ILE A 252 -1.99 -5.05 6.42
C ILE A 252 -2.89 -6.20 6.86
N TRP A 253 -2.28 -7.24 7.40
CA TRP A 253 -2.94 -8.38 8.02
C TRP A 253 -2.39 -8.58 9.43
N ALA A 254 -3.18 -9.16 10.31
CA ALA A 254 -2.70 -9.60 11.63
C ALA A 254 -3.09 -11.05 11.88
N GLU A 255 -2.25 -11.74 12.63
CA GLU A 255 -2.54 -13.08 13.14
C GLU A 255 -3.32 -12.96 14.45
N ARG A 256 -4.43 -13.68 14.53
CA ARG A 256 -5.27 -13.79 15.71
C ARG A 256 -4.46 -14.43 16.84
N SER A 257 -4.61 -13.90 18.06
CA SER A 257 -4.16 -14.63 19.23
C SER A 257 -4.93 -15.96 19.34
N SER A 258 -4.25 -17.01 19.78
CA SER A 258 -4.74 -18.40 19.87
C SER A 258 -6.06 -18.56 20.65
N ASN A 259 -6.47 -17.54 21.39
CA ASN A 259 -7.66 -17.53 22.25
C ASN A 259 -8.92 -16.98 21.56
N THR A 260 -8.88 -16.69 20.25
CA THR A 260 -10.03 -16.09 19.53
C THR A 260 -10.61 -17.07 18.50
N THR A 261 -11.91 -17.33 18.60
CA THR A 261 -12.65 -18.32 17.79
C THR A 261 -13.46 -17.69 16.64
N ASP A 262 -13.20 -16.43 16.29
CA ASP A 262 -13.95 -15.73 15.23
C ASP A 262 -13.65 -16.35 13.85
N CYS A 263 -14.67 -16.99 13.26
CA CYS A 263 -14.62 -17.58 11.93
C CYS A 263 -15.27 -16.65 10.89
N ASP A 264 -14.54 -15.63 10.43
CA ASP A 264 -14.95 -14.81 9.27
C ASP A 264 -14.50 -15.39 7.93
N GLY A 265 -14.10 -16.67 7.91
CA GLY A 265 -13.59 -17.36 6.72
C GLY A 265 -12.12 -17.05 6.38
N THR A 266 -11.43 -16.21 7.15
CA THR A 266 -10.01 -15.84 6.89
C THR A 266 -8.99 -16.67 7.68
N GLY A 267 -9.45 -17.70 8.38
CA GLY A 267 -8.57 -18.62 9.14
C GLY A 267 -7.92 -17.94 10.35
N SER A 268 -6.63 -18.16 10.56
CA SER A 268 -5.89 -17.58 11.69
C SER A 268 -5.51 -16.11 11.50
N MET A 269 -5.67 -15.55 10.30
CA MET A 269 -5.30 -14.17 9.99
C MET A 269 -6.53 -13.34 9.69
N TYR A 270 -6.50 -12.04 9.99
CA TYR A 270 -7.58 -11.14 9.63
C TYR A 270 -7.06 -9.85 8.99
N PHE A 271 -7.85 -9.31 8.07
CA PHE A 271 -7.50 -8.12 7.31
C PHE A 271 -7.66 -6.86 8.16
N LEU A 272 -6.61 -6.02 8.19
CA LEU A 272 -6.60 -4.78 8.94
C LEU A 272 -6.79 -3.56 8.06
N GLY A 273 -6.17 -3.49 6.89
CA GLY A 273 -6.23 -2.29 6.07
C GLY A 273 -5.46 -2.43 4.76
N CYS A 274 -5.72 -1.52 3.83
CA CYS A 274 -5.00 -1.47 2.56
C CYS A 274 -4.85 -0.04 2.06
N GLY A 275 -3.90 0.15 1.16
CA GLY A 275 -3.65 1.43 0.54
C GLY A 275 -2.91 1.28 -0.77
N TYR A 276 -3.00 2.31 -1.58
CA TYR A 276 -2.19 2.52 -2.77
C TYR A 276 -1.72 3.98 -2.79
N ASN A 277 -0.67 4.29 -3.53
CA ASN A 277 -0.21 5.67 -3.62
C ASN A 277 -1.20 6.52 -4.42
N ALA A 278 -1.63 7.64 -3.84
CA ALA A 278 -2.62 8.55 -4.41
C ALA A 278 -2.42 9.96 -3.84
N PHE A 279 -3.03 10.96 -4.48
CA PHE A 279 -3.18 12.27 -3.87
C PHE A 279 -4.18 12.22 -2.70
N PRO A 280 -4.17 13.22 -1.79
CA PRO A 280 -5.09 13.25 -0.67
C PRO A 280 -6.55 13.10 -1.12
N VAL A 281 -7.37 12.42 -0.31
CA VAL A 281 -8.80 12.24 -0.61
C VAL A 281 -9.46 13.58 -0.97
N GLY A 282 -10.25 13.58 -2.05
CA GLY A 282 -10.97 14.78 -2.54
C GLY A 282 -10.20 15.62 -3.56
N SER A 283 -8.98 15.21 -3.94
CA SER A 283 -8.22 15.85 -5.02
C SER A 283 -8.88 15.63 -6.39
N GLU A 284 -9.05 16.69 -7.17
CA GLU A 284 -9.42 16.61 -8.59
C GLU A 284 -8.17 16.48 -9.48
N TYR A 285 -8.37 16.08 -10.74
CA TYR A 285 -7.29 15.99 -11.72
C TYR A 285 -6.60 17.35 -11.87
N ALA A 286 -5.27 17.37 -11.72
CA ALA A 286 -4.39 18.56 -11.76
C ALA A 286 -4.42 19.50 -10.53
N ASP A 287 -5.07 19.12 -9.43
CA ASP A 287 -4.96 19.87 -8.16
C ASP A 287 -3.53 19.85 -7.59
N PHE A 288 -2.78 18.81 -7.91
CA PHE A 288 -1.41 18.62 -7.45
C PHE A 288 -0.42 18.43 -8.61
N PRO A 289 0.83 18.89 -8.46
CA PRO A 289 1.85 18.69 -9.49
C PRO A 289 2.16 17.20 -9.72
N ASN A 290 2.11 16.77 -10.98
CA ASN A 290 2.36 15.39 -11.41
C ASN A 290 3.72 15.19 -12.12
N MET A 291 4.58 16.22 -12.13
CA MET A 291 5.85 16.20 -12.85
C MET A 291 6.91 15.39 -12.08
N ASP A 292 7.88 14.87 -12.82
CA ASP A 292 8.90 13.96 -12.32
C ASP A 292 10.20 14.65 -11.88
N ASP A 293 11.12 13.83 -11.36
CA ASP A 293 12.43 14.24 -10.85
C ASP A 293 13.38 14.76 -11.93
N LYS A 294 13.01 14.66 -13.21
CA LYS A 294 13.82 15.19 -14.31
C LYS A 294 13.73 16.71 -14.41
N GLN A 295 12.71 17.31 -13.80
CA GLN A 295 12.56 18.76 -13.75
C GLN A 295 13.44 19.35 -12.65
N LYS A 296 14.16 20.42 -12.99
CA LYS A 296 15.02 21.16 -12.05
C LYS A 296 14.21 21.85 -10.94
N ASP A 297 12.98 22.23 -11.24
CA ASP A 297 12.09 22.85 -10.27
C ASP A 297 11.45 21.79 -9.36
N ARG A 298 11.80 21.84 -8.08
CA ARG A 298 11.32 20.91 -7.05
C ARG A 298 9.88 21.23 -6.61
N GLU A 299 9.37 22.43 -6.90
CA GLU A 299 8.04 22.89 -6.51
C GLU A 299 6.90 22.22 -7.28
N ILE A 300 7.22 21.68 -8.47
CA ILE A 300 6.28 21.03 -9.37
C ILE A 300 6.37 19.50 -9.30
N ARG A 301 7.11 18.95 -8.33
CA ARG A 301 7.27 17.50 -8.17
C ARG A 301 6.22 16.94 -7.22
N LYS A 302 5.75 15.73 -7.53
CA LYS A 302 4.64 15.06 -6.85
C LYS A 302 4.91 14.65 -5.40
N PHE A 303 6.17 14.41 -5.03
CA PHE A 303 6.56 13.72 -3.79
C PHE A 303 6.06 14.38 -2.50
N ARG A 304 5.88 15.72 -2.50
CA ARG A 304 5.39 16.45 -1.31
C ARG A 304 3.88 16.35 -1.10
N TYR A 305 3.13 15.92 -2.12
CA TYR A 305 1.68 15.88 -2.10
C TYR A 305 1.13 14.47 -2.13
N ILE A 306 1.83 13.55 -2.80
CA ILE A 306 1.42 12.15 -2.88
C ILE A 306 1.55 11.48 -1.52
N ILE A 307 0.52 10.69 -1.19
CA ILE A 307 0.48 9.85 0.00
C ILE A 307 0.87 8.45 -0.44
N HIS A 308 1.80 7.84 0.29
CA HIS A 308 2.34 6.54 -0.05
C HIS A 308 1.34 5.42 0.28
N ALA A 309 1.51 4.25 -0.33
CA ALA A 309 0.62 3.11 -0.13
C ALA A 309 0.59 2.67 1.34
N GLU A 310 1.74 2.68 2.01
CA GLU A 310 1.90 2.35 3.42
C GLU A 310 1.21 3.37 4.33
N GLN A 311 1.30 4.66 3.99
CA GLN A 311 0.59 5.73 4.69
C GLN A 311 -0.93 5.56 4.57
N ASN A 312 -1.43 5.25 3.38
CA ASN A 312 -2.85 4.99 3.15
C ASN A 312 -3.32 3.71 3.86
N ALA A 313 -2.54 2.63 3.82
CA ALA A 313 -2.86 1.37 4.49
C ALA A 313 -2.93 1.53 6.02
N LEU A 314 -2.01 2.31 6.59
CA LEU A 314 -2.06 2.66 8.01
C LEU A 314 -3.24 3.58 8.32
N THR A 315 -3.52 4.59 7.49
CA THR A 315 -4.60 5.57 7.73
C THR A 315 -5.99 4.93 7.66
N PHE A 316 -6.28 4.18 6.60
CA PHE A 316 -7.62 3.65 6.31
C PHE A 316 -7.83 2.20 6.76
N ARG A 317 -7.19 1.82 7.87
CA ARG A 317 -7.41 0.53 8.50
C ARG A 317 -8.80 0.42 9.15
N SER A 318 -9.39 -0.76 9.09
CA SER A 318 -10.70 -1.11 9.66
C SER A 318 -10.65 -1.25 11.19
N ARG A 319 -9.49 -1.60 11.75
CA ARG A 319 -9.29 -1.85 13.19
C ARG A 319 -7.94 -1.30 13.66
N GLU A 320 -7.80 -1.12 14.97
CA GLU A 320 -6.50 -0.77 15.57
C GLU A 320 -5.52 -1.94 15.46
N ILE A 321 -4.24 -1.60 15.21
CA ILE A 321 -3.16 -2.59 15.26
C ILE A 321 -2.85 -2.82 16.73
N LYS A 322 -3.10 -4.03 17.22
CA LYS A 322 -2.88 -4.33 18.63
C LYS A 322 -1.40 -4.62 18.90
N PRO A 323 -0.81 -4.08 19.98
CA PRO A 323 0.62 -4.27 20.28
C PRO A 323 1.05 -5.71 20.52
N ASP A 324 0.13 -6.54 21.01
CA ASP A 324 0.28 -7.96 21.37
C ASP A 324 0.04 -8.92 20.21
N GLU A 325 -0.49 -8.44 19.09
CA GLU A 325 -0.74 -9.25 17.91
C GLU A 325 0.41 -9.13 16.89
N LYS A 326 0.64 -10.23 16.18
CA LYS A 326 1.59 -10.26 15.08
C LYS A 326 0.94 -9.62 13.85
N SER A 327 1.18 -8.33 13.69
CA SER A 327 0.76 -7.56 12.52
C SER A 327 1.85 -7.51 11.45
N MET A 328 1.42 -7.59 10.19
CA MET A 328 2.26 -7.75 9.02
C MET A 328 1.81 -6.77 7.94
N ILE A 329 2.75 -6.11 7.28
CA ILE A 329 2.48 -5.29 6.10
C ILE A 329 3.17 -5.88 4.88
N PHE A 330 2.44 -5.97 3.77
CA PHE A 330 2.88 -6.49 2.49
C PHE A 330 2.84 -5.35 1.49
N VAL A 331 3.98 -4.97 0.93
CA VAL A 331 4.12 -3.78 0.08
C VAL A 331 4.78 -4.17 -1.24
N THR A 332 4.30 -3.62 -2.36
CA THR A 332 4.85 -3.93 -3.68
C THR A 332 6.24 -3.36 -3.93
N LYS A 333 6.68 -2.38 -3.12
CA LYS A 333 8.00 -1.75 -3.14
C LYS A 333 8.59 -1.64 -1.74
N CYS A 334 9.91 -1.51 -1.66
CA CYS A 334 10.60 -1.19 -0.42
C CYS A 334 10.04 0.10 0.22
N PRO A 335 9.70 0.09 1.53
CA PRO A 335 9.28 1.31 2.21
C PRO A 335 10.37 2.38 2.24
N CYS A 336 9.98 3.64 2.07
CA CYS A 336 10.89 4.77 2.12
C CYS A 336 11.16 5.28 3.54
N ASP A 337 12.11 6.19 3.68
CA ASP A 337 12.57 6.77 4.94
C ASP A 337 11.47 7.54 5.72
N GLU A 338 10.42 8.02 5.03
CA GLU A 338 9.21 8.58 5.65
C GLU A 338 8.26 7.49 6.18
N CYS A 339 8.17 6.35 5.50
CA CYS A 339 7.22 5.28 5.83
C CYS A 339 7.75 4.31 6.89
N VAL A 340 9.07 4.10 6.93
CA VAL A 340 9.71 3.21 7.92
C VAL A 340 9.37 3.58 9.37
N PRO A 341 9.48 4.86 9.81
CA PRO A 341 9.05 5.24 11.16
C PRO A 341 7.56 5.02 11.42
N LEU A 342 6.70 5.21 10.41
CA LEU A 342 5.25 5.02 10.54
C LEU A 342 4.90 3.54 10.76
N ILE A 343 5.50 2.65 9.97
CA ILE A 343 5.33 1.19 10.09
C ILE A 343 5.74 0.74 11.49
N LYS A 344 6.94 1.15 11.94
CA LYS A 344 7.44 0.81 13.28
C LYS A 344 6.57 1.40 14.38
N GLY A 345 6.19 2.68 14.27
CA GLY A 345 5.37 3.38 15.27
C GLY A 345 3.95 2.85 15.37
N ALA A 346 3.40 2.30 14.28
CA ALA A 346 2.10 1.65 14.26
C ALA A 346 2.10 0.27 14.95
N GLY A 347 3.28 -0.26 15.30
CA GLY A 347 3.42 -1.56 15.95
C GLY A 347 3.46 -2.76 15.02
N ILE A 348 3.66 -2.55 13.71
CA ILE A 348 3.85 -3.62 12.73
C ILE A 348 5.09 -4.45 13.06
N LYS A 349 4.94 -5.77 13.10
CA LYS A 349 6.01 -6.71 13.50
C LYS A 349 6.81 -7.25 12.32
N GLN A 350 6.18 -7.39 11.15
CA GLN A 350 6.85 -7.91 9.95
C GLN A 350 6.52 -7.09 8.71
N VAL A 351 7.52 -6.89 7.85
CA VAL A 351 7.39 -6.22 6.56
C VAL A 351 7.80 -7.19 5.46
N TYR A 352 6.92 -7.39 4.49
CA TYR A 352 7.15 -8.18 3.28
C TYR A 352 7.20 -7.23 2.09
N ALA A 353 8.35 -7.13 1.42
CA ALA A 353 8.54 -6.18 0.33
C ALA A 353 9.53 -6.69 -0.73
N GLY A 354 9.52 -6.04 -1.90
CA GLY A 354 10.62 -6.18 -2.85
C GLY A 354 11.93 -5.60 -2.29
N ASP A 355 13.06 -6.12 -2.76
CA ASP A 355 14.41 -5.68 -2.40
C ASP A 355 14.91 -4.48 -3.22
N VAL A 356 14.15 -4.10 -4.25
CA VAL A 356 14.52 -3.01 -5.16
C VAL A 356 14.56 -1.68 -4.40
N ASP A 357 15.67 -0.98 -4.59
CA ASP A 357 15.99 0.35 -4.04
C ASP A 357 16.39 0.40 -2.56
N ILE A 358 16.46 -0.73 -1.86
CA ILE A 358 17.03 -0.78 -0.50
C ILE A 358 18.41 -0.11 -0.49
N GLY A 359 18.63 0.80 0.46
CA GLY A 359 19.90 1.51 0.62
C GLY A 359 20.19 2.58 -0.45
N LYS A 360 19.25 2.88 -1.35
CA LYS A 360 19.42 3.93 -2.37
C LYS A 360 18.82 5.26 -1.91
N LYS A 361 19.45 6.36 -2.35
CA LYS A 361 18.91 7.72 -2.25
C LYS A 361 18.61 8.23 -3.66
N LYS A 362 17.35 8.56 -3.93
CA LYS A 362 16.88 9.21 -5.16
C LYS A 362 16.67 10.70 -4.90
N ALA A 363 16.28 11.46 -5.93
CA ALA A 363 16.21 12.91 -5.89
C ALA A 363 15.32 13.47 -4.75
N ASP A 364 14.11 12.92 -4.56
CA ASP A 364 13.17 13.34 -3.52
C ASP A 364 12.70 12.20 -2.60
N ILE A 365 13.32 11.02 -2.70
CA ILE A 365 12.94 9.86 -1.89
C ILE A 365 14.18 9.05 -1.53
N SER A 366 14.25 8.59 -0.29
CA SER A 366 15.36 7.81 0.26
C SER A 366 14.85 6.51 0.88
N TYR A 367 15.68 5.47 0.82
CA TYR A 367 15.38 4.11 1.29
C TYR A 367 16.51 3.57 2.21
N LEU A 368 17.29 4.47 2.81
CA LEU A 368 18.42 4.14 3.69
C LEU A 368 17.93 3.55 5.02
N ARG A 369 16.89 4.14 5.61
CA ARG A 369 16.35 3.71 6.92
C ARG A 369 15.74 2.32 6.87
N PHE A 370 15.26 1.86 5.72
CA PHE A 370 14.74 0.49 5.62
C PHE A 370 15.84 -0.56 5.75
N ALA A 371 17.04 -0.29 5.19
CA ALA A 371 18.20 -1.16 5.35
C ALA A 371 18.59 -1.30 6.83
N GLU A 372 18.49 -0.20 7.58
CA GLU A 372 18.86 -0.09 9.00
C GLU A 372 17.71 -0.39 9.99
N LEU A 373 16.51 -0.70 9.50
CA LEU A 373 15.34 -0.94 10.35
C LEU A 373 15.56 -2.13 11.29
N LYS A 374 15.59 -1.84 12.60
CA LYS A 374 15.65 -2.81 13.71
C LYS A 374 14.32 -2.92 14.46
N GLY A 375 14.05 -4.11 15.01
CA GLY A 375 12.87 -4.42 15.82
C GLY A 375 11.61 -4.77 15.03
N VAL A 376 11.74 -4.90 13.70
CA VAL A 376 10.70 -5.33 12.77
C VAL A 376 11.36 -6.32 11.81
N SER A 377 10.81 -7.53 11.69
CA SER A 377 11.36 -8.54 10.78
C SER A 377 11.12 -8.15 9.32
N LYS A 378 12.16 -8.20 8.50
CA LYS A 378 12.10 -7.83 7.08
C LYS A 378 12.20 -9.08 6.23
N TYR A 379 11.22 -9.30 5.38
CA TYR A 379 11.21 -10.39 4.41
C TYR A 379 11.27 -9.81 3.01
N ALA A 380 12.35 -10.12 2.30
CA ALA A 380 12.63 -9.60 0.96
C ALA A 380 12.37 -10.68 -0.10
N TRP A 381 11.87 -10.25 -1.26
CA TRP A 381 11.76 -11.13 -2.43
C TRP A 381 13.14 -11.52 -2.94
N GLN A 382 13.53 -12.78 -2.74
CA GLN A 382 14.81 -13.34 -3.15
C GLN A 382 14.70 -14.83 -3.41
N GLN A 383 15.73 -15.42 -4.00
CA GLN A 383 15.82 -16.87 -4.10
C GLN A 383 16.29 -17.46 -2.77
N ASN A 384 15.77 -18.63 -2.39
CA ASN A 384 16.21 -19.34 -1.20
C ASN A 384 17.73 -19.57 -1.22
N SER A 385 18.43 -19.05 -0.22
CA SER A 385 19.89 -19.18 -0.07
C SER A 385 20.33 -20.60 0.27
N HIS A 386 19.43 -21.46 0.77
CA HIS A 386 19.73 -22.85 1.14
C HIS A 386 19.70 -23.86 -0.03
N CYS A 387 19.26 -23.46 -1.22
CA CYS A 387 19.24 -24.33 -2.42
C CYS A 387 20.36 -23.98 -3.43
N ALA A 388 21.25 -23.03 -3.10
CA ALA A 388 22.36 -22.65 -3.97
C ALA A 388 23.61 -23.52 -3.70
N HIS A 389 23.50 -24.83 -3.90
CA HIS A 389 24.63 -25.76 -3.92
C HIS A 389 24.50 -26.77 -5.05
#